data_AF-A0A366ZR92-F1
#
_entry.id   AF-A0A366ZR92-F1
#
_cell.length_a   1.000
_cell.length_b   1.000
_cell.length_c   1.000
_cell.angle_alpha   90.00
_cell.angle_beta   90.00
_cell.angle_gamma   90.00
#
_symmetry.space_group_name_H-M   'P 1'
#
loop_
_entity.id
_entity.type
_entity.pdbx_description
1 polymer ?
#
loop_
_entity_poly.entity_id
_entity_poly.type
_entity_poly.pdbx_seq_one_letter_code
_entity_poly.pdbx_strand_id
1 'polypeptide(L)' 'MAAAAPGQVTDLVLAMTGMWARSMRRPPPPGLPTLRSFQRAFHDAALAWGMRRVAARLV' A
#
# COMPACT_ATOMS: atom_id res chain seq x y z
N MET A 1 -17.54 16.97 10.15
CA MET A 1 -16.73 16.41 9.05
C MET A 1 -17.52 15.28 8.40
N ALA A 2 -17.63 15.26 7.07
CA ALA A 2 -18.19 14.10 6.37
C ALA A 2 -17.17 12.95 6.39
N ALA A 3 -17.64 11.72 6.54
CA ALA A 3 -16.80 10.53 6.46
C ALA A 3 -16.39 10.25 5.01
N ALA A 4 -15.19 9.69 4.80
CA ALA A 4 -14.76 9.27 3.48
C ALA A 4 -15.59 8.07 2.99
N ALA A 5 -15.93 8.04 1.69
CA ALA A 5 -16.64 6.89 1.13
C ALA A 5 -15.73 5.65 1.19
N PRO A 6 -16.23 4.46 1.57
CA PRO A 6 -15.41 3.25 1.71
C PRO A 6 -14.64 2.85 0.44
N GLY A 7 -15.18 3.18 -0.74
CA GLY A 7 -14.52 3.00 -2.03
C GLY A 7 -13.25 3.84 -2.15
N GLN A 8 -13.33 5.13 -1.84
CA GLN A 8 -12.20 6.06 -1.91
C GLN A 8 -11.05 5.64 -0.98
N VAL A 9 -11.37 5.12 0.20
CA VAL A 9 -10.35 4.56 1.12
C VAL A 9 -9.68 3.33 0.51
N THR A 10 -10.43 2.49 -0.21
CA THR A 10 -9.86 1.34 -0.93
C THR A 10 -8.90 1.78 -2.01
N ASP A 11 -9.33 2.74 -2.83
CA ASP A 11 -8.54 3.24 -3.97
C ASP A 11 -7.24 3.86 -3.48
N LEU A 12 -7.30 4.64 -2.40
CA LEU A 12 -6.11 5.22 -1.77
C LEU A 12 -5.12 4.14 -1.32
N VAL A 13 -5.58 3.11 -0.59
CA VAL A 13 -4.69 2.05 -0.10
C VAL A 13 -4.06 1.26 -1.27
N LEU A 14 -4.82 0.99 -2.34
CA LEU A 14 -4.28 0.33 -3.53
C LEU A 14 -3.27 1.21 -4.28
N ALA A 15 -3.53 2.51 -4.38
CA ALA A 15 -2.57 3.46 -4.95
C ALA A 15 -1.26 3.50 -4.15
N MET A 16 -1.36 3.54 -2.81
CA MET A 16 -0.18 3.48 -1.94
C MET A 16 0.59 2.16 -2.09
N THR A 17 -0.13 1.04 -2.20
CA THR A 17 0.45 -0.29 -2.46
C THR A 17 1.33 -0.27 -3.71
N GLY A 18 0.83 0.31 -4.81
CA GLY A 18 1.58 0.45 -6.07
C GLY A 18 2.77 1.44 -5.96
N MET A 19 2.59 2.56 -5.29
CA MET A 19 3.65 3.53 -5.02
C MET A 19 4.81 2.88 -4.26
N TRP A 20 4.53 2.13 -3.19
CA TRP A 20 5.57 1.43 -2.43
C TRP A 20 6.24 0.34 -3.25
N ALA A 21 5.46 -0.44 -4.02
CA ALA A 21 6.01 -1.45 -4.93
C ALA A 21 7.10 -0.86 -5.83
N ARG A 22 6.83 0.32 -6.40
CA ARG A 22 7.79 1.04 -7.25
C ARG A 22 8.98 1.59 -6.44
N SER A 23 8.72 2.13 -5.27
CA SER A 23 9.72 2.85 -4.47
C SER A 23 10.73 1.91 -3.79
N MET A 24 10.27 0.78 -3.27
CA MET A 24 11.11 -0.18 -2.53
C MET A 24 12.18 -0.86 -3.39
N ARG A 25 12.05 -0.82 -4.72
CA ARG A 25 13.02 -1.35 -5.70
C ARG A 25 14.14 -0.37 -6.05
N ARG A 26 14.08 0.86 -5.55
CA ARG A 26 15.11 1.88 -5.76
C ARG A 26 16.15 1.84 -4.63
N PRO A 27 17.38 2.35 -4.86
CA PRO A 27 18.34 2.55 -3.78
C PRO A 27 17.74 3.35 -2.61
N PRO A 28 18.12 3.08 -1.35
CA PRO A 28 17.70 3.88 -0.22
C PRO A 28 18.18 5.34 -0.38
N PRO A 29 17.37 6.34 -0.01
CA PRO A 29 17.81 7.72 -0.07
C PRO A 29 18.90 8.01 0.98
N PRO A 30 19.79 9.00 0.72
CA PRO A 30 20.77 9.44 1.71
C PRO A 30 20.10 9.81 3.04
N GLY A 31 20.71 9.38 4.16
CA GLY A 31 20.18 9.64 5.51
C GLY A 31 19.01 8.75 5.95
N LEU A 32 18.49 7.88 5.08
CA LEU A 32 17.33 7.02 5.39
C LEU A 32 17.54 5.56 4.89
N PRO A 33 18.55 4.83 5.40
CA PRO A 33 18.92 3.50 4.91
C PRO A 33 17.82 2.45 5.10
N THR A 34 16.97 2.60 6.11
CA THR A 34 15.90 1.65 6.45
C THR A 34 14.58 1.92 5.72
N LEU A 35 14.46 3.03 4.97
CA LEU A 35 13.18 3.40 4.35
C LEU A 35 12.64 2.32 3.42
N ARG A 36 13.52 1.61 2.69
CA ARG A 36 13.10 0.58 1.73
C ARG A 36 12.53 -0.66 2.39
N SER A 37 13.06 -1.07 3.54
CA SER A 37 12.50 -2.20 4.30
C SER A 37 11.13 -1.82 4.90
N PHE A 38 10.97 -0.61 5.42
CA PHE A 38 9.67 -0.11 5.85
C PHE A 38 8.65 -0.04 4.71
N GLN A 39 9.03 0.50 3.56
CA GLN A 39 8.16 0.55 2.38
C GLN A 39 7.75 -0.85 1.90
N ARG A 40 8.63 -1.85 2.01
CA ARG A 40 8.30 -3.24 1.71
C ARG A 40 7.27 -3.81 2.67
N ALA A 41 7.46 -3.62 3.97
CA ALA A 41 6.49 -4.08 4.97
C ALA A 41 5.09 -3.46 4.76
N PHE A 42 5.02 -2.17 4.44
CA PHE A 42 3.75 -1.51 4.12
C PHE A 42 3.13 -2.03 2.83
N HIS A 43 3.94 -2.26 1.78
CA HIS A 43 3.48 -2.87 0.54
C HIS A 43 2.86 -4.24 0.77
N ASP A 44 3.58 -5.13 1.47
CA ASP A 44 3.16 -6.51 1.69
C ASP A 44 1.84 -6.56 2.48
N ALA A 45 1.73 -5.75 3.54
CA ALA A 45 0.52 -5.66 4.35
C ALA A 45 -0.69 -5.13 3.55
N ALA A 46 -0.49 -4.05 2.80
CA ALA A 46 -1.56 -3.42 2.01
C ALA A 46 -2.01 -4.31 0.85
N LEU A 47 -1.07 -5.01 0.18
CA LEU A 47 -1.37 -5.96 -0.87
C LEU A 47 -2.17 -7.15 -0.34
N ALA A 48 -1.74 -7.76 0.76
CA ALA A 48 -2.43 -8.89 1.38
C ALA A 48 -3.87 -8.51 1.78
N TRP A 49 -4.05 -7.31 2.33
CA TRP A 49 -5.40 -6.79 2.63
C TRP A 49 -6.23 -6.56 1.37
N GLY A 50 -5.65 -5.95 0.33
CA GLY A 50 -6.33 -5.67 -0.93
C GLY A 50 -6.82 -6.95 -1.60
N MET A 51 -6.00 -8.00 -1.62
CA MET A 51 -6.36 -9.31 -2.14
C MET A 51 -7.55 -9.93 -1.40
N ARG A 52 -7.55 -9.91 -0.06
CA ARG A 52 -8.69 -10.39 0.74
C ARG A 52 -9.98 -9.61 0.43
N ARG A 53 -9.86 -8.30 0.25
CA ARG A 53 -11.00 -7.43 -0.02
C ARG A 53 -11.60 -7.66 -1.41
N VAL A 54 -10.76 -7.91 -2.43
CA VAL A 54 -11.22 -8.28 -3.77
C VAL A 54 -11.85 -9.65 -3.76
N ALA A 55 -11.22 -10.64 -3.12
CA ALA A 55 -11.79 -11.98 -2.99
C ALA A 55 -13.18 -11.97 -2.34
N ALA A 56 -13.37 -11.19 -1.27
CA ALA A 56 -14.66 -11.02 -0.60
C ALA A 56 -15.75 -10.32 -1.44
N ARG A 57 -15.40 -9.68 -2.56
CA ARG A 57 -16.39 -9.11 -3.51
C ARG A 57 -16.74 -10.05 -4.66
N LEU A 58 -15.98 -11.12 -4.84
CA LEU A 58 -16.18 -12.12 -5.91
C LEU A 58 -16.98 -13.34 -5.43
N VAL A 59 -17.24 -13.45 -4.12
CA VAL A 59 -18.09 -14.46 -3.46
C VAL A 59 -19.39 -13.79 -3.06
#